data_AF-A0A821IAM4-F1
#
_entry.id   AF-A0A821IAM4-F1
#
_cell.length_a   1.000
_cell.length_b   1.000
_cell.length_c   1.000
_cell.angle_alpha   90.00
_cell.angle_beta   90.00
_cell.angle_gamma   90.00
#
_symmetry.space_group_name_H-M   'P 1'
#
loop_
_entity.id
_entity.type
_entity.pdbx_description
1 polymer ?
#
loop_
_entity_poly.entity_id
_entity_poly.type
_entity_poly.pdbx_seq_one_letter_code
_entity_poly.pdbx_strand_id
1 'polypeptide(L)'
;MMIVQQDSLTIYWSQIFHMIFIEFEKKVYYLAAIEQIYNSSTTLVTTIKSSDRCQHITELFDKTFVKMHIIRRIKYYHIPCQQYSSNLSCFYDDIYFCYCYNLGTQRLANCFEFNHTMKFDCFGKSVCENGGQCFQDSLTCPKRSTCVCQSCFYGARCQFNTNGFGLSLDAIIGYYIQPNTSIIHQTTIVQVSLALTIIFMIIGYINGILSVMTFSDKTICEVGCGLYLLGSSITTLLTTTMFIFKFWILLLSQMKLITNRSFLHIQCLSVDFLLRIFLNMDQWLNACVAIERAITILKATNFQKKKSKQMAKLIIIILLIFIISTCIYDPIYRRLIDDENEDENRIWCIASYTSDLQKFNSFIHTFHFLIPLTINLVSVVILILKKSR
;
A
#
# COMPACT_ATOMS: atom_id res chain seq x y z
N MET A 1 -3.32 -10.96 -16.64
CA MET A 1 -2.48 -10.24 -17.62
C MET A 1 -2.20 -8.86 -17.04
N MET A 2 -1.18 -8.79 -16.19
CA MET A 2 -0.65 -7.55 -15.61
C MET A 2 0.85 -7.65 -15.85
N ILE A 3 1.34 -6.77 -16.70
CA ILE A 3 2.69 -6.77 -17.23
C ILE A 3 3.59 -6.32 -16.08
N VAL A 4 4.43 -7.23 -15.59
CA VAL A 4 5.62 -6.88 -14.81
C VAL A 4 6.56 -6.20 -15.80
N GLN A 5 6.39 -4.91 -16.02
CA GLN A 5 7.33 -4.05 -16.73
C GLN A 5 7.86 -3.02 -15.75
N GLN A 6 8.79 -3.47 -14.91
CA GLN A 6 9.90 -2.61 -14.56
C GLN A 6 11.14 -3.27 -15.17
N ASP A 7 11.39 -2.94 -16.44
CA ASP A 7 12.60 -3.34 -17.18
C ASP A 7 13.86 -2.59 -16.68
N SER A 8 13.71 -1.77 -15.64
CA SER A 8 14.75 -0.93 -15.05
C SER A 8 14.63 -0.91 -13.53
N LEU A 9 15.72 -1.26 -12.84
CA LEU A 9 15.90 -1.07 -11.41
C LEU A 9 16.73 0.19 -11.20
N THR A 10 16.15 1.23 -10.59
CA THR A 10 16.89 2.44 -10.24
C THR A 10 17.36 2.34 -8.80
N ILE A 11 18.68 2.17 -8.60
CA ILE A 11 19.30 2.18 -7.28
C ILE A 11 19.97 3.54 -7.10
N TYR A 12 19.54 4.28 -6.08
CA TYR A 12 20.21 5.50 -5.65
C TYR A 12 21.25 5.12 -4.61
N TRP A 13 22.51 5.33 -4.93
CA TRP A 13 23.62 4.99 -4.04
C TRP A 13 24.52 6.21 -3.88
N SER A 14 24.70 6.65 -2.63
CA SER A 14 25.43 7.88 -2.30
C SER A 14 26.82 7.63 -1.72
N GLN A 15 27.21 6.37 -1.51
CA GLN A 15 28.52 6.00 -0.97
C GLN A 15 29.48 5.62 -2.09
N ILE A 16 30.77 5.72 -1.82
CA ILE A 16 31.81 5.33 -2.78
C ILE A 16 31.73 3.81 -2.99
N PHE A 17 31.62 3.39 -4.25
CA PHE A 17 31.68 1.98 -4.65
C PHE A 17 32.70 1.82 -5.78
N HIS A 18 33.22 0.59 -5.92
CA HIS A 18 34.14 0.26 -7.01
C HIS A 18 33.45 -0.65 -8.04
N MET A 19 32.53 -1.51 -7.57
CA MET A 19 31.87 -2.52 -8.38
C MET A 19 30.44 -2.70 -7.88
N ILE A 20 29.51 -2.92 -8.81
CA ILE A 20 28.13 -3.28 -8.52
C ILE A 20 27.83 -4.62 -9.17
N PHE A 21 27.40 -5.57 -8.35
CA PHE A 21 26.88 -6.86 -8.78
C PHE A 21 25.40 -6.95 -8.43
N ILE A 22 24.63 -7.58 -9.29
CA ILE A 22 23.20 -7.80 -9.08
C ILE A 22 22.95 -9.29 -9.03
N GLU A 23 22.35 -9.74 -7.92
CA GLU A 23 21.88 -11.11 -7.76
C GLU A 23 20.39 -11.17 -8.15
N PHE A 24 20.06 -12.02 -9.12
CA PHE A 24 18.69 -12.40 -9.43
C PHE A 24 18.36 -13.78 -8.84
N GLU A 25 17.16 -14.30 -9.15
CA GLU A 25 16.70 -15.60 -8.65
C GLU A 25 17.75 -16.72 -8.80
N LYS A 26 17.85 -17.56 -7.77
CA LYS A 26 18.73 -18.75 -7.71
C LYS A 26 20.23 -18.44 -7.74
N LYS A 27 20.67 -17.34 -7.14
CA LYS A 27 22.10 -16.96 -7.04
C LYS A 27 22.76 -16.77 -8.40
N VAL A 28 22.02 -16.24 -9.37
CA VAL A 28 22.59 -15.87 -10.67
C VAL A 28 23.04 -14.43 -10.59
N TYR A 29 24.34 -14.22 -10.70
CA TYR A 29 24.97 -12.92 -10.55
C TYR A 29 25.24 -12.27 -11.90
N TYR A 30 25.14 -10.94 -11.95
CA TYR A 30 25.46 -10.10 -13.10
C TYR A 30 26.33 -8.95 -12.66
N LEU A 31 27.31 -8.59 -13.48
CA LEU A 31 28.12 -7.39 -13.28
C LEU A 31 27.37 -6.20 -13.88
N ALA A 32 26.92 -5.28 -13.04
CA ALA A 32 26.14 -4.12 -13.47
C ALA A 32 27.04 -2.92 -13.80
N ALA A 33 28.04 -2.65 -12.96
CA ALA A 33 28.93 -1.49 -13.15
C ALA A 33 30.31 -1.72 -12.52
N ILE A 34 31.32 -1.09 -13.12
CA ILE A 34 32.66 -0.93 -12.55
C ILE A 34 33.00 0.56 -12.68
N GLU A 35 33.30 1.23 -11.58
CA GLU A 35 33.81 2.60 -11.60
C GLU A 35 35.32 2.60 -11.36
N GLN A 36 36.07 3.18 -12.30
CA GLN A 36 37.52 3.36 -12.19
C GLN A 36 37.92 4.77 -11.73
N ILE A 37 37.02 5.75 -11.89
CA ILE A 37 37.24 7.17 -11.59
C ILE A 37 36.14 7.62 -10.64
N TYR A 38 36.55 8.12 -9.47
CA TYR A 38 35.67 8.51 -8.38
C TYR A 38 34.81 9.73 -8.75
N ASN A 39 33.49 9.58 -8.80
CA ASN A 39 32.55 10.68 -8.79
C ASN A 39 31.57 10.49 -7.62
N SER A 40 31.42 11.49 -6.77
CA SER A 40 30.70 11.40 -5.50
C SER A 40 29.17 11.30 -5.58
N SER A 41 28.60 11.23 -6.79
CA SER A 41 27.13 11.19 -7.00
C SER A 41 26.78 10.95 -8.48
N THR A 42 27.01 9.75 -9.01
CA THR A 42 26.60 9.35 -10.37
C THR A 42 25.30 8.55 -10.33
N THR A 43 24.23 9.08 -10.95
CA THR A 43 23.02 8.28 -11.22
C THR A 43 23.35 7.28 -12.33
N LEU A 44 23.55 6.02 -11.94
CA LEU A 44 24.06 5.00 -12.84
C LEU A 44 22.90 4.24 -13.49
N VAL A 45 22.56 4.60 -14.73
CA VAL A 45 21.54 3.91 -15.53
C VAL A 45 22.23 2.82 -16.34
N THR A 46 22.08 1.56 -15.91
CA THR A 46 22.62 0.39 -16.62
C THR A 46 21.52 -0.54 -17.09
N THR A 47 21.66 -1.04 -18.32
CA THR A 47 20.80 -2.09 -18.87
C THR A 47 21.56 -3.39 -18.81
N ILE A 48 21.11 -4.32 -17.96
CA ILE A 48 21.73 -5.63 -17.78
C ILE A 48 21.42 -6.49 -18.99
N LYS A 49 22.47 -6.99 -19.64
CA LYS A 49 22.38 -7.93 -20.77
C LYS A 49 22.78 -9.33 -20.33
N SER A 50 22.43 -10.33 -21.14
CA SER A 50 22.85 -11.71 -20.92
C SER A 50 24.39 -11.88 -20.95
N SER A 51 25.11 -10.99 -21.63
CA SER A 51 26.58 -10.93 -21.62
C SER A 51 27.18 -10.55 -20.26
N ASP A 52 26.40 -9.89 -19.41
CA ASP A 52 26.88 -9.38 -18.13
C ASP A 52 26.79 -10.42 -17.02
N ARG A 53 26.22 -11.61 -17.33
CA ARG A 53 26.10 -12.74 -16.42
C ARG A 53 27.47 -13.25 -16.01
N CYS A 54 27.70 -13.32 -14.71
CA CYS A 54 28.86 -14.00 -14.16
C CYS A 54 28.64 -15.51 -14.19
N GLN A 55 29.54 -16.22 -14.87
CA GLN A 55 29.44 -17.68 -14.99
C GLN A 55 30.01 -18.36 -13.74
N HIS A 56 29.44 -19.51 -13.35
CA HIS A 56 30.04 -20.31 -12.30
C HIS A 56 31.30 -21.02 -12.82
N ILE A 57 32.29 -21.27 -11.96
CA ILE A 57 33.56 -21.85 -12.37
C ILE A 57 33.42 -23.25 -13.01
N THR A 58 32.36 -23.98 -12.65
CA THR A 58 32.02 -25.28 -13.25
C THR A 58 31.58 -25.19 -14.70
N GLU A 59 31.16 -24.01 -15.16
CA GLU A 59 30.79 -23.75 -16.56
C GLU A 59 32.03 -23.41 -17.40
N LEU A 60 33.12 -22.95 -16.77
CA LEU A 60 34.34 -22.47 -17.43
C LEU A 60 35.46 -23.50 -17.51
N PHE A 61 35.52 -24.43 -16.54
CA PHE A 61 36.57 -25.43 -16.41
C PHE A 61 36.02 -26.84 -16.29
N ASP A 62 36.87 -27.81 -16.64
CA ASP A 62 36.56 -29.23 -16.47
C ASP A 62 36.32 -29.63 -15.00
N LYS A 63 35.51 -30.67 -14.82
CA LYS A 63 35.15 -31.20 -13.48
C LYS A 63 36.37 -31.61 -12.64
N THR A 64 37.48 -31.98 -13.27
CA THR A 64 38.74 -32.34 -12.59
C THR A 64 39.40 -31.10 -11.98
N PHE A 65 39.34 -29.95 -12.65
CA PHE A 65 39.89 -28.69 -12.17
C PHE A 65 39.13 -28.16 -10.96
N VAL A 66 37.79 -28.20 -11.02
CA VAL A 66 36.94 -27.74 -9.90
C VAL A 66 37.22 -28.52 -8.61
N LYS A 67 37.61 -29.79 -8.72
CA LYS A 67 37.97 -30.63 -7.56
C LYS A 67 39.37 -30.35 -6.98
N MET A 68 40.20 -29.53 -7.64
CA MET A 68 41.52 -29.20 -7.11
C MET A 68 41.42 -28.30 -5.87
N HIS A 69 42.44 -28.37 -5.02
CA HIS A 69 42.56 -27.51 -3.85
C HIS A 69 42.57 -26.03 -4.25
N ILE A 70 41.90 -25.17 -3.46
CA ILE A 70 41.66 -23.75 -3.75
C ILE A 70 42.93 -22.97 -4.14
N ILE A 71 44.03 -23.19 -3.41
CA ILE A 71 45.34 -22.54 -3.66
C ILE A 71 45.90 -22.87 -5.05
N ARG A 72 45.60 -24.06 -5.59
CA ARG A 72 46.01 -24.42 -6.95
C ARG A 72 45.08 -23.78 -7.97
N ARG A 73 43.77 -23.79 -7.71
CA ARG A 73 42.76 -23.20 -8.59
C ARG A 73 43.03 -21.72 -8.88
N ILE A 74 43.30 -20.94 -7.82
CA ILE A 74 43.47 -19.47 -7.92
C ILE A 74 44.59 -19.05 -8.89
N LYS A 75 45.64 -19.86 -9.05
CA LYS A 75 46.76 -19.59 -9.99
C LYS A 75 46.32 -19.57 -11.45
N TYR A 76 45.22 -20.25 -11.76
CA TYR A 76 44.70 -20.40 -13.11
C TYR A 76 43.49 -19.50 -13.38
N TYR A 77 43.07 -18.66 -12.42
CA TYR A 77 41.87 -17.81 -12.56
C TYR A 77 42.04 -16.70 -13.61
N HIS A 78 43.26 -16.43 -14.06
CA HIS A 78 43.49 -15.53 -15.19
C HIS A 78 43.19 -16.17 -16.55
N ILE A 79 43.23 -17.51 -16.66
CA ILE A 79 43.04 -18.22 -17.94
C ILE A 79 41.67 -17.94 -18.57
N PRO A 80 40.53 -18.00 -17.83
CA PRO A 80 39.23 -17.75 -18.43
C PRO A 80 39.13 -16.36 -19.06
N CYS A 81 39.69 -15.35 -18.39
CA CYS A 81 39.73 -13.99 -18.89
C CYS A 81 40.58 -13.84 -20.17
N GLN A 82 41.62 -14.66 -20.34
CA GLN A 82 42.51 -14.65 -21.51
C GLN A 82 41.96 -15.45 -22.68
N GLN A 83 41.33 -16.59 -22.41
CA GLN A 83 40.98 -17.59 -23.42
C GLN A 83 39.56 -17.42 -23.99
N TYR A 84 38.59 -16.99 -23.18
CA TYR A 84 37.16 -16.96 -23.58
C TYR A 84 36.69 -15.66 -24.26
N SER A 85 37.59 -14.90 -24.89
CA SER A 85 37.25 -13.67 -25.65
C SER A 85 36.67 -12.53 -24.78
N SER A 86 36.59 -11.31 -25.34
CA SER A 86 36.20 -10.04 -24.71
C SER A 86 34.91 -10.07 -23.89
N ASN A 87 34.07 -11.10 -24.04
CA ASN A 87 32.71 -11.14 -23.51
C ASN A 87 32.58 -11.64 -22.07
N LEU A 88 33.59 -12.34 -21.52
CA LEU A 88 33.53 -12.76 -20.11
C LEU A 88 33.88 -11.59 -19.18
N SER A 89 32.87 -10.96 -18.60
CA SER A 89 33.06 -9.83 -17.67
C SER A 89 33.42 -10.28 -16.25
N CYS A 90 32.82 -11.38 -15.79
CA CYS A 90 32.98 -11.88 -14.42
C CYS A 90 32.68 -13.38 -14.31
N PHE A 91 33.15 -13.99 -13.23
CA PHE A 91 32.86 -15.37 -12.86
C PHE A 91 33.03 -15.57 -11.35
N TYR A 92 32.53 -16.67 -10.81
CA TYR A 92 32.63 -16.96 -9.37
C TYR A 92 32.75 -18.46 -9.09
N ASP A 93 33.30 -18.80 -7.94
CA ASP A 93 33.26 -20.14 -7.35
C ASP A 93 32.57 -20.12 -5.97
N ASP A 94 32.75 -21.15 -5.14
CA ASP A 94 32.11 -21.22 -3.82
C ASP A 94 32.65 -20.18 -2.80
N ILE A 95 33.82 -19.57 -3.05
CA ILE A 95 34.55 -18.73 -2.10
C ILE A 95 34.90 -17.36 -2.70
N TYR A 96 35.26 -17.31 -3.98
CA TYR A 96 35.78 -16.13 -4.65
C TYR A 96 34.85 -15.66 -5.76
N PHE A 97 34.69 -14.35 -5.79
CA PHE A 97 34.08 -13.65 -6.91
C PHE A 97 35.17 -12.93 -7.70
N CYS A 98 35.16 -13.09 -9.01
CA CYS A 98 36.19 -12.58 -9.90
C CYS A 98 35.61 -11.72 -11.02
N TYR A 99 36.31 -10.65 -11.40
CA TYR A 99 36.02 -9.89 -12.61
C TYR A 99 37.26 -9.79 -13.51
N CYS A 100 37.03 -9.73 -14.81
CA CYS A 100 38.09 -9.66 -15.81
C CYS A 100 38.35 -8.19 -16.18
N TYR A 101 39.61 -7.75 -16.13
CA TYR A 101 40.02 -6.41 -16.52
C TYR A 101 41.25 -6.44 -17.43
N ASN A 102 41.42 -5.38 -18.24
CA ASN A 102 42.55 -5.26 -19.16
C ASN A 102 43.70 -4.52 -18.48
N LEU A 103 44.87 -5.14 -18.43
CA LEU A 103 46.12 -4.54 -17.97
C LEU A 103 47.13 -4.56 -19.14
N GLY A 104 47.22 -3.46 -19.88
CA GLY A 104 48.03 -3.38 -21.09
C GLY A 104 47.51 -4.33 -22.17
N THR A 105 48.33 -5.30 -22.59
CA THR A 105 47.98 -6.32 -23.60
C THR A 105 47.41 -7.60 -22.99
N GLN A 106 47.41 -7.73 -21.67
CA GLN A 106 46.95 -8.93 -20.97
C GLN A 106 45.62 -8.66 -20.26
N ARG A 107 44.69 -9.61 -20.38
CA ARG A 107 43.44 -9.59 -19.60
C ARG A 107 43.62 -10.48 -18.38
N LEU A 108 43.43 -9.90 -17.20
CA LEU A 108 43.64 -10.57 -15.92
C LEU A 108 42.33 -10.65 -15.15
N ALA A 109 42.30 -11.58 -14.20
CA ALA A 109 41.20 -11.72 -13.25
C ALA A 109 41.59 -11.08 -11.92
N ASN A 110 40.72 -10.24 -11.38
CA ASN A 110 40.84 -9.76 -10.01
C ASN A 110 39.74 -10.43 -9.18
N CYS A 111 40.14 -11.11 -8.10
CA CYS A 111 39.28 -11.98 -7.32
C CYS A 111 39.29 -11.56 -5.85
N PHE A 112 38.12 -11.58 -5.22
CA PHE A 112 37.93 -11.26 -3.81
C PHE A 112 37.04 -12.32 -3.16
N GLU A 113 37.22 -12.53 -1.86
CA GLU A 113 36.40 -13.47 -1.10
C GLU A 113 34.96 -12.95 -0.99
N PHE A 114 33.99 -13.82 -1.24
CA PHE A 114 32.58 -13.48 -1.22
C PHE A 114 31.78 -14.60 -0.56
N ASN A 115 31.05 -14.26 0.49
CA ASN A 115 30.23 -15.23 1.21
C ASN A 115 28.84 -15.35 0.55
N HIS A 116 28.68 -16.35 -0.33
CA HIS A 116 27.42 -16.66 -1.00
C HIS A 116 26.27 -17.12 -0.06
N THR A 117 26.56 -17.35 1.23
CA THR A 117 25.56 -17.74 2.24
C THR A 117 25.14 -16.59 3.14
N MET A 118 25.77 -15.42 2.99
CA MET A 118 25.48 -14.23 3.77
C MET A 118 24.04 -13.80 3.53
N LYS A 119 23.29 -13.67 4.63
CA LYS A 119 21.92 -13.15 4.62
C LYS A 119 21.91 -11.81 5.31
N PHE A 120 21.33 -10.83 4.63
CA PHE A 120 20.94 -9.57 5.25
C PHE A 120 19.45 -9.73 5.58
N ASP A 121 19.13 -9.95 6.85
CA ASP A 121 17.75 -10.13 7.35
C ASP A 121 17.41 -9.15 8.47
N CYS A 122 18.17 -8.05 8.58
CA CYS A 122 18.00 -7.02 9.59
C CYS A 122 18.02 -7.58 11.03
N PHE A 123 18.83 -8.62 11.28
CA PHE A 123 18.94 -9.32 12.57
C PHE A 123 17.60 -9.83 13.09
N GLY A 124 16.67 -10.18 12.20
CA GLY A 124 15.31 -10.59 12.53
C GLY A 124 14.39 -9.46 13.03
N LYS A 125 14.89 -8.22 13.11
CA LYS A 125 14.09 -7.01 13.42
C LYS A 125 13.72 -6.30 12.12
N SER A 126 12.87 -6.96 11.32
CA SER A 126 12.45 -6.40 10.04
C SER A 126 11.75 -5.05 10.22
N VAL A 127 12.27 -4.03 9.53
CA VAL A 127 11.62 -2.71 9.39
C VAL A 127 10.49 -2.80 8.35
N CYS A 128 10.43 -3.86 7.56
CA CYS A 128 9.47 -4.07 6.50
C CYS A 128 8.14 -4.62 7.03
N GLU A 129 7.04 -4.04 6.55
CA GLU A 129 5.68 -4.46 6.83
C GLU A 129 5.27 -5.63 5.94
N ASN A 130 4.14 -6.28 6.29
CA ASN A 130 3.47 -7.27 5.46
C ASN A 130 4.35 -8.44 4.96
N GLY A 131 5.35 -8.84 5.77
CA GLY A 131 6.25 -9.94 5.42
C GLY A 131 7.27 -9.59 4.33
N GLY A 132 7.55 -8.30 4.10
CA GLY A 132 8.64 -7.86 3.24
C GLY A 132 10.01 -8.36 3.73
N GLN A 133 10.89 -8.69 2.78
CA GLN A 133 12.26 -9.09 3.08
C GLN A 133 13.12 -7.84 3.30
N CYS A 134 13.81 -7.78 4.43
CA CYS A 134 14.63 -6.63 4.83
C CYS A 134 16.09 -6.89 4.50
N PHE A 135 16.69 -6.02 3.69
CA PHE A 135 18.13 -6.01 3.39
C PHE A 135 18.77 -4.80 4.07
N GLN A 136 20.04 -4.90 4.44
CA GLN A 136 20.78 -3.84 5.12
C GLN A 136 22.15 -3.61 4.47
N ASP A 137 22.71 -2.42 4.64
CA ASP A 137 23.99 -2.02 4.05
C ASP A 137 25.22 -2.65 4.72
N SER A 138 25.18 -2.88 6.04
CA SER A 138 26.31 -3.44 6.80
C SER A 138 25.88 -4.45 7.85
N LEU A 139 26.70 -5.48 8.09
CA LEU A 139 26.51 -6.47 9.15
C LEU A 139 26.85 -5.96 10.55
N THR A 140 27.69 -4.94 10.70
CA THR A 140 28.19 -4.53 12.03
C THR A 140 27.48 -3.30 12.55
N CYS A 141 27.09 -2.39 11.67
CA CYS A 141 26.35 -1.17 12.01
C CYS A 141 25.54 -0.73 10.79
N PRO A 142 24.35 -1.31 10.56
CA PRO A 142 23.52 -0.93 9.43
C PRO A 142 23.04 0.50 9.62
N LYS A 143 23.26 1.34 8.61
CA LYS A 143 22.72 2.70 8.56
C LYS A 143 21.53 2.81 7.62
N ARG A 144 21.41 1.88 6.68
CA ARG A 144 20.34 1.87 5.66
C ARG A 144 19.76 0.48 5.54
N SER A 145 18.44 0.43 5.33
CA SER A 145 17.72 -0.81 5.05
C SER A 145 16.77 -0.62 3.89
N THR A 146 16.64 -1.65 3.06
CA THR A 146 15.73 -1.67 1.92
C THR A 146 14.79 -2.86 2.03
N CYS A 147 13.50 -2.63 1.74
CA CYS A 147 12.49 -3.66 1.77
C CYS A 147 12.16 -4.17 0.38
N VAL A 148 12.25 -5.49 0.19
CA VAL A 148 11.72 -6.17 -0.99
C VAL A 148 10.33 -6.70 -0.65
N CYS A 149 9.33 -6.14 -1.31
CA CYS A 149 7.94 -6.44 -1.03
C CYS A 149 7.50 -7.76 -1.66
N GLN A 150 6.64 -8.48 -0.95
CA GLN A 150 5.93 -9.61 -1.53
C GLN A 150 4.99 -9.12 -2.63
N SER A 151 4.57 -10.04 -3.51
CA SER A 151 3.61 -9.73 -4.57
C SER A 151 2.38 -9.02 -4.00
N CYS A 152 1.93 -7.97 -4.70
CA CYS A 152 0.80 -7.12 -4.33
C CYS A 152 1.02 -6.17 -3.15
N PHE A 153 2.22 -6.08 -2.57
CA PHE A 153 2.58 -5.06 -1.60
C PHE A 153 3.53 -4.02 -2.20
N TYR A 154 3.44 -2.77 -1.75
CA TYR A 154 4.26 -1.67 -2.27
C TYR A 154 4.49 -0.58 -1.21
N GLY A 155 5.37 0.36 -1.54
CA GLY A 155 5.88 1.40 -0.65
C GLY A 155 7.27 1.05 -0.11
N ALA A 156 8.00 2.04 0.41
CA ALA A 156 9.38 1.88 0.87
C ALA A 156 9.55 0.82 1.96
N ARG A 157 8.50 0.59 2.76
CA ARG A 157 8.45 -0.43 3.80
C ARG A 157 7.40 -1.51 3.53
N CYS A 158 6.91 -1.63 2.28
CA CYS A 158 5.86 -2.58 1.91
C CYS A 158 4.54 -2.39 2.67
N GLN A 159 4.27 -1.16 3.09
CA GLN A 159 3.16 -0.83 4.00
C GLN A 159 1.79 -0.79 3.32
N PHE A 160 1.74 -0.70 1.99
CA PHE A 160 0.50 -0.68 1.22
C PHE A 160 0.27 -1.99 0.49
N ASN A 161 -0.99 -2.32 0.24
CA ASN A 161 -1.42 -3.57 -0.38
C ASN A 161 -2.42 -3.27 -1.50
N THR A 162 -2.29 -3.97 -2.63
CA THR A 162 -3.23 -3.92 -3.76
C THR A 162 -4.32 -4.99 -3.69
N ASN A 163 -4.19 -6.01 -2.83
CA ASN A 163 -5.11 -7.16 -2.72
C ASN A 163 -6.36 -6.90 -1.86
N GLY A 164 -6.97 -5.71 -1.88
CA GLY A 164 -8.12 -5.42 -1.01
C GLY A 164 -9.16 -4.46 -1.56
N PHE A 165 -10.39 -4.60 -1.06
CA PHE A 165 -11.49 -3.63 -1.23
C PHE A 165 -11.28 -2.31 -0.45
N GLY A 166 -10.18 -2.21 0.33
CA GLY A 166 -9.86 -1.08 1.19
C GLY A 166 -8.65 -0.30 0.67
N LEU A 167 -8.73 0.29 -0.52
CA LEU A 167 -7.76 1.30 -0.94
C LEU A 167 -7.99 2.56 -0.10
N SER A 168 -6.99 2.94 0.71
CA SER A 168 -7.03 4.21 1.45
C SER A 168 -6.64 5.36 0.53
N LEU A 169 -7.17 6.56 0.83
CA LEU A 169 -6.76 7.79 0.15
C LEU A 169 -5.24 8.00 0.20
N ASP A 170 -4.63 7.63 1.33
CA ASP A 170 -3.19 7.73 1.59
C ASP A 170 -2.40 6.85 0.60
N ALA A 171 -2.91 5.66 0.29
CA ALA A 171 -2.31 4.72 -0.65
C ALA A 171 -2.49 5.12 -2.13
N ILE A 172 -3.60 5.81 -2.46
CA ILE A 172 -3.92 6.23 -3.84
C ILE A 172 -3.15 7.50 -4.22
N ILE A 173 -3.20 8.52 -3.37
CA ILE A 173 -2.74 9.88 -3.74
C ILE A 173 -1.41 10.23 -3.05
N GLY A 174 -1.15 9.69 -1.87
CA GLY A 174 -0.07 10.14 -0.99
C GLY A 174 1.31 10.18 -1.67
N TYR A 175 1.65 9.18 -2.48
CA TYR A 175 2.95 9.12 -3.17
C TYR A 175 3.10 10.16 -4.29
N TYR A 176 1.99 10.57 -4.91
CA TYR A 176 2.00 11.57 -5.99
C TYR A 176 2.10 13.01 -5.49
N ILE A 177 1.89 13.23 -4.19
CA ILE A 177 2.10 14.53 -3.55
C ILE A 177 3.60 14.70 -3.30
N GLN A 178 4.17 15.76 -3.87
CA GLN A 178 5.56 16.12 -3.69
C GLN A 178 5.72 17.01 -2.44
N PRO A 179 6.72 16.75 -1.58
CA PRO A 179 6.99 17.59 -0.42
C PRO A 179 7.56 18.95 -0.85
N ASN A 180 7.35 19.99 -0.02
CA ASN A 180 7.92 21.34 -0.20
C ASN A 180 7.59 22.05 -1.54
N THR A 181 6.61 21.57 -2.29
CA THR A 181 6.14 22.21 -3.54
C THR A 181 4.74 22.79 -3.34
N SER A 182 4.47 23.95 -3.93
CA SER A 182 3.15 24.59 -3.84
C SER A 182 2.10 23.83 -4.65
N ILE A 183 0.82 23.99 -4.29
CA ILE A 183 -0.32 23.28 -4.91
C ILE A 183 -0.35 23.44 -6.45
N ILE A 184 0.06 24.60 -6.95
CA ILE A 184 0.06 24.93 -8.38
C ILE A 184 1.13 24.13 -9.15
N HIS A 185 2.22 23.76 -8.50
CA HIS A 185 3.33 23.01 -9.11
C HIS A 185 3.33 21.52 -8.75
N GLN A 186 2.30 21.03 -8.06
CA GLN A 186 2.11 19.61 -7.79
C GLN A 186 1.85 18.82 -9.09
N THR A 187 1.97 17.50 -9.00
CA THR A 187 1.70 16.60 -10.14
C THR A 187 0.28 16.74 -10.67
N THR A 188 0.08 16.45 -11.96
CA THR A 188 -1.23 16.49 -12.61
C THR A 188 -2.25 15.59 -11.93
N ILE A 189 -1.81 14.45 -11.39
CA ILE A 189 -2.65 13.50 -10.63
C ILE A 189 -3.24 14.17 -9.38
N VAL A 190 -2.42 14.92 -8.63
CA VAL A 190 -2.87 15.65 -7.43
C VAL A 190 -3.83 16.77 -7.81
N GLN A 191 -3.56 17.52 -8.87
CA GLN A 191 -4.43 18.61 -9.35
C GLN A 191 -5.80 18.10 -9.79
N VAL A 192 -5.84 17.02 -10.59
CA VAL A 192 -7.09 16.38 -11.02
C VAL A 192 -7.85 15.85 -9.82
N SER A 193 -7.17 15.20 -8.87
CA SER A 193 -7.79 14.70 -7.64
C SER A 193 -8.39 15.84 -6.81
N LEU A 194 -7.66 16.96 -6.65
CA LEU A 194 -8.17 18.15 -5.98
C LEU A 194 -9.42 18.69 -6.68
N ALA A 195 -9.41 18.83 -8.01
CA ALA A 195 -10.59 19.28 -8.75
C ALA A 195 -11.80 18.35 -8.56
N LEU A 196 -11.60 17.02 -8.65
CA LEU A 196 -12.65 16.02 -8.43
C LEU A 196 -13.21 16.07 -7.01
N THR A 197 -12.35 16.19 -5.99
CA THR A 197 -12.81 16.31 -4.60
C THR A 197 -13.62 17.57 -4.35
N ILE A 198 -13.27 18.71 -4.98
CA ILE A 198 -14.06 19.96 -4.92
C ILE A 198 -15.43 19.77 -5.59
N ILE A 199 -15.49 19.11 -6.74
CA ILE A 199 -16.76 18.82 -7.43
C ILE A 199 -17.65 17.92 -6.58
N PHE A 200 -17.11 16.82 -6.05
CA PHE A 200 -17.85 15.91 -5.16
C PHE A 200 -18.30 16.60 -3.88
N MET A 201 -17.49 17.50 -3.33
CA MET A 201 -17.85 18.34 -2.20
C MET A 201 -19.09 19.18 -2.51
N ILE A 202 -19.08 19.94 -3.61
CA ILE A 202 -20.19 20.85 -3.95
C ILE A 202 -21.49 20.06 -4.16
N ILE A 203 -21.43 18.99 -4.95
CA ILE A 203 -22.60 18.14 -5.23
C ILE A 203 -23.11 17.48 -3.93
N GLY A 204 -22.19 16.94 -3.12
CA GLY A 204 -22.50 16.27 -1.86
C GLY A 204 -23.17 17.19 -0.84
N TYR A 205 -22.67 18.43 -0.68
CA TYR A 205 -23.28 19.41 0.22
C TYR A 205 -24.66 19.86 -0.25
N ILE A 206 -24.82 20.18 -1.53
CA ILE A 206 -26.13 20.59 -2.07
C ILE A 206 -27.16 19.47 -1.83
N ASN A 207 -26.83 18.23 -2.22
CA ASN A 207 -27.74 17.10 -2.04
C ASN A 207 -28.02 16.80 -0.55
N GLY A 208 -26.99 16.84 0.30
CA GLY A 208 -27.12 16.60 1.74
C GLY A 208 -28.01 17.63 2.42
N ILE A 209 -27.79 18.92 2.17
CA ILE A 209 -28.59 20.01 2.77
C ILE A 209 -30.04 19.93 2.29
N LEU A 210 -30.29 19.77 0.99
CA LEU A 210 -31.65 19.62 0.45
C LEU A 210 -32.37 18.39 1.03
N SER A 211 -31.66 17.27 1.18
CA SER A 211 -32.20 16.04 1.77
C SER A 211 -32.55 16.21 3.25
N VAL A 212 -31.68 16.87 4.03
CA VAL A 212 -31.95 17.18 5.44
C VAL A 212 -33.17 18.10 5.55
N MET A 213 -33.26 19.16 4.74
CA MET A 213 -34.41 20.05 4.72
C MET A 213 -35.70 19.30 4.40
N THR A 214 -35.68 18.44 3.38
CA THR A 214 -36.85 17.67 2.93
C THR A 214 -37.30 16.68 4.01
N PHE A 215 -36.40 15.86 4.55
CA PHE A 215 -36.76 14.80 5.49
C PHE A 215 -36.96 15.29 6.93
N SER A 216 -36.60 16.54 7.24
CA SER A 216 -36.94 17.18 8.52
C SER A 216 -38.41 17.55 8.66
N ASP A 217 -39.20 17.43 7.58
CA ASP A 217 -40.65 17.65 7.63
C ASP A 217 -41.32 16.70 8.64
N LYS A 218 -42.18 17.26 9.49
CA LYS A 218 -42.88 16.52 10.55
C LYS A 218 -43.80 15.44 10.00
N THR A 219 -44.39 15.65 8.82
CA THR A 219 -45.28 14.71 8.15
C THR A 219 -44.54 13.44 7.71
N ILE A 220 -43.32 13.59 7.18
CA ILE A 220 -42.48 12.48 6.76
C ILE A 220 -41.96 11.70 7.97
N CYS A 221 -41.61 12.41 9.04
CA CYS A 221 -41.16 11.85 10.32
C CYS A 221 -42.28 11.26 11.20
N GLU A 222 -43.50 11.09 10.69
CA GLU A 222 -44.56 10.34 11.37
C GLU A 222 -44.29 8.84 11.41
N VAL A 223 -43.53 8.33 10.43
CA VAL A 223 -43.22 6.91 10.25
C VAL A 223 -41.71 6.70 10.41
N GLY A 224 -41.30 5.51 10.85
CA GLY A 224 -39.89 5.15 11.02
C GLY A 224 -39.04 5.37 9.77
N CYS A 225 -39.60 5.13 8.58
CA CYS A 225 -38.92 5.39 7.30
C CYS A 225 -38.40 6.84 7.17
N GLY A 226 -39.15 7.84 7.64
CA GLY A 226 -38.72 9.24 7.60
C GLY A 226 -37.53 9.51 8.53
N LEU A 227 -37.51 8.88 9.70
CA LEU A 227 -36.38 8.98 10.64
C LEU A 227 -35.11 8.33 10.09
N TYR A 228 -35.22 7.18 9.42
CA TYR A 228 -34.07 6.54 8.78
C TYR A 228 -33.50 7.39 7.63
N LEU A 229 -34.37 8.01 6.81
CA LEU A 229 -33.96 8.91 5.73
C LEU A 229 -33.30 10.20 6.25
N LEU A 230 -33.84 10.77 7.33
CA LEU A 230 -33.22 11.92 8.00
C LEU A 230 -31.86 11.54 8.63
N GLY A 231 -31.78 10.36 9.26
CA GLY A 231 -30.52 9.85 9.78
C GLY A 231 -29.48 9.67 8.67
N SER A 232 -29.88 9.09 7.54
CA SER A 232 -29.02 8.87 6.37
C SER A 232 -28.51 10.20 5.82
N SER A 233 -29.39 11.20 5.64
CA SER A 233 -28.98 12.51 5.12
C SER A 233 -27.99 13.23 6.04
N ILE A 234 -28.17 13.12 7.37
CA ILE A 234 -27.21 13.64 8.35
C ILE A 234 -25.88 12.89 8.25
N THR A 235 -25.89 11.56 8.20
CA THR A 235 -24.65 10.77 8.07
C THR A 235 -23.92 11.07 6.76
N THR A 236 -24.63 11.25 5.64
CA THR A 236 -24.00 11.61 4.35
C THR A 236 -23.35 12.99 4.36
N LEU A 237 -23.94 13.94 5.09
CA LEU A 237 -23.34 15.26 5.26
C LEU A 237 -22.05 15.17 6.08
N LEU A 238 -22.08 14.40 7.18
CA LEU A 238 -20.92 14.14 8.03
C LEU A 238 -19.82 13.34 7.32
N THR A 239 -20.15 12.36 6.46
CA THR A 239 -19.13 11.66 5.66
C THR A 239 -18.46 12.60 4.69
N THR A 240 -19.24 13.47 4.03
CA THR A 240 -18.71 14.42 3.04
C THR A 240 -17.76 15.41 3.71
N THR A 241 -18.14 15.98 4.87
CA THR A 241 -17.30 16.90 5.63
C THR A 241 -15.99 16.23 6.10
N MET A 242 -16.07 15.02 6.65
CA MET A 242 -14.90 14.27 7.14
C MET A 242 -13.96 13.85 6.00
N PHE A 243 -14.50 13.47 4.83
CA PHE A 243 -13.69 13.10 3.67
C PHE A 243 -12.87 14.28 3.16
N ILE A 244 -13.49 15.46 3.05
CA ILE A 244 -12.81 16.70 2.67
C ILE A 244 -11.72 17.03 3.68
N PHE A 245 -12.04 16.96 4.97
CA PHE A 245 -11.08 17.21 6.04
C PHE A 245 -9.88 16.24 5.96
N LYS A 246 -10.12 14.94 5.75
CA LYS A 246 -9.07 13.94 5.53
C LYS A 246 -8.18 14.31 4.35
N PHE A 247 -8.79 14.66 3.22
CA PHE A 247 -8.05 15.01 2.00
C PHE A 247 -7.13 16.22 2.21
N TRP A 248 -7.64 17.27 2.84
CA TRP A 248 -6.83 18.46 3.16
C TRP A 248 -5.70 18.13 4.13
N ILE A 249 -5.94 17.34 5.17
CA ILE A 249 -4.89 16.94 6.11
C ILE A 249 -3.80 16.14 5.40
N LEU A 250 -4.18 15.17 4.56
CA LEU A 250 -3.21 14.40 3.77
C LEU A 250 -2.39 15.32 2.86
N LEU A 251 -3.04 16.25 2.15
CA LEU A 251 -2.35 17.20 1.28
C LEU A 251 -1.35 18.06 2.07
N LEU A 252 -1.81 18.67 3.17
CA LEU A 252 -0.99 19.55 4.00
C LEU A 252 0.14 18.81 4.73
N SER A 253 -0.08 17.56 5.17
CA SER A 253 0.94 16.76 5.83
C SER A 253 2.03 16.33 4.84
N GLN A 254 1.66 15.86 3.64
CA GLN A 254 2.63 15.42 2.64
C GLN A 254 3.39 16.60 2.01
N MET A 255 2.77 17.78 1.94
CA MET A 255 3.47 19.04 1.57
C MET A 255 4.41 19.58 2.67
N LYS A 256 4.51 18.90 3.83
CA LYS A 256 5.29 19.32 5.02
C LYS A 256 4.85 20.65 5.65
N LEU A 257 3.61 21.09 5.40
CA LEU A 257 3.03 22.27 6.06
C LEU A 257 2.58 21.95 7.49
N ILE A 258 2.14 20.71 7.74
CA ILE A 258 1.77 20.21 9.07
C ILE A 258 2.75 19.11 9.47
N THR A 259 3.57 19.36 10.49
CA THR A 259 4.58 18.42 11.01
C THR A 259 4.31 17.97 12.44
N ASN A 260 3.26 18.48 13.08
CA ASN A 260 2.96 18.15 14.47
C ASN A 260 2.55 16.68 14.61
N ARG A 261 3.45 15.86 15.16
CA ARG A 261 3.27 14.40 15.31
C ARG A 261 2.05 14.03 16.14
N SER A 262 1.76 14.78 17.21
CA SER A 262 0.58 14.51 18.06
C SER A 262 -0.72 14.74 17.31
N PHE A 263 -0.79 15.83 16.52
CA PHE A 263 -1.97 16.11 15.68
C PHE A 263 -2.16 15.01 14.62
N LEU A 264 -1.09 14.65 13.90
CA LEU A 264 -1.13 13.60 12.89
C LEU A 264 -1.51 12.25 13.49
N HIS A 265 -1.08 11.96 14.72
CA HIS A 265 -1.42 10.72 15.40
C HIS A 265 -2.91 10.66 15.77
N ILE A 266 -3.45 11.73 16.38
CA ILE A 266 -4.88 11.83 16.70
C ILE A 266 -5.72 11.71 15.43
N GLN A 267 -5.29 12.36 14.35
CA GLN A 267 -5.93 12.25 13.04
C GLN A 267 -5.93 10.83 12.50
N CYS A 268 -4.77 10.17 12.53
CA CYS A 268 -4.59 8.80 12.09
C CYS A 268 -5.54 7.84 12.79
N LEU A 269 -5.74 8.00 14.10
CA LEU A 269 -6.64 7.15 14.90
C LEU A 269 -8.13 7.46 14.65
N SER A 270 -8.50 8.73 14.50
CA SER A 270 -9.90 9.17 14.59
C SER A 270 -10.62 9.26 13.26
N VAL A 271 -10.02 9.85 12.22
CA VAL A 271 -10.79 10.24 11.03
C VAL A 271 -11.23 9.04 10.19
N ASP A 272 -10.35 8.07 9.97
CA ASP A 272 -10.73 6.86 9.24
C ASP A 272 -11.74 6.00 9.99
N PHE A 273 -11.61 5.95 11.32
CA PHE A 273 -12.56 5.25 12.18
C PHE A 273 -13.96 5.89 12.10
N LEU A 274 -14.05 7.21 12.23
CA LEU A 274 -15.32 7.94 12.13
C LEU A 274 -15.93 7.84 10.72
N LEU A 275 -15.13 7.99 9.68
CA LEU A 275 -15.57 7.81 8.29
C LEU A 275 -16.18 6.42 8.08
N ARG A 276 -15.52 5.37 8.60
CA ARG A 276 -16.01 3.99 8.52
C ARG A 276 -17.35 3.82 9.26
N ILE A 277 -17.49 4.40 10.45
CA ILE A 277 -18.76 4.36 11.20
C ILE A 277 -19.88 4.99 10.38
N PHE A 278 -19.68 6.20 9.85
CA PHE A 278 -20.73 6.91 9.12
C PHE A 278 -21.10 6.21 7.80
N LEU A 279 -20.13 5.69 7.05
CA LEU A 279 -20.38 4.94 5.82
C LEU A 279 -21.17 3.66 6.07
N ASN A 280 -20.80 2.89 7.10
CA ASN A 280 -21.52 1.69 7.49
C ASN A 280 -22.93 2.04 8.00
N MET A 281 -23.06 3.13 8.75
CA MET A 281 -24.36 3.57 9.27
C MET A 281 -25.32 3.92 8.13
N ASP A 282 -24.85 4.63 7.11
CA ASP A 282 -25.66 4.96 5.94
C ASP A 282 -26.17 3.71 5.21
N GLN A 283 -25.32 2.70 5.00
CA GLN A 283 -25.71 1.43 4.37
C GLN A 283 -26.80 0.71 5.17
N TRP A 284 -26.65 0.63 6.49
CA TRP A 284 -27.65 -0.01 7.36
C TRP A 284 -28.95 0.79 7.44
N LEU A 285 -28.90 2.12 7.49
CA LEU A 285 -30.10 2.96 7.44
C LEU A 285 -30.87 2.77 6.14
N ASN A 286 -30.17 2.68 5.00
CA ASN A 286 -30.78 2.37 3.70
C ASN A 286 -31.47 0.99 3.71
N ALA A 287 -30.83 -0.03 4.29
CA ALA A 287 -31.45 -1.33 4.47
C ALA A 287 -32.71 -1.27 5.37
N CYS A 288 -32.68 -0.49 6.46
CA CYS A 288 -33.85 -0.27 7.31
C CYS A 288 -34.98 0.44 6.56
N VAL A 289 -34.69 1.41 5.69
CA VAL A 289 -35.69 2.05 4.81
C VAL A 289 -36.36 1.00 3.93
N ALA A 290 -35.60 0.10 3.32
CA ALA A 290 -36.14 -0.94 2.45
C ALA A 290 -37.04 -1.94 3.21
N ILE A 291 -36.59 -2.38 4.39
CA ILE A 291 -37.40 -3.24 5.29
C ILE A 291 -38.70 -2.55 5.67
N GLU A 292 -38.65 -1.30 6.11
CA GLU A 292 -39.83 -0.56 6.57
C GLU A 292 -40.85 -0.39 5.44
N ARG A 293 -40.37 -0.11 4.21
CA ARG A 293 -41.21 -0.03 3.01
C ARG A 293 -41.88 -1.39 2.71
N ALA A 294 -41.13 -2.49 2.77
CA ALA A 294 -41.71 -3.82 2.56
C ALA A 294 -42.76 -4.17 3.63
N ILE A 295 -42.50 -3.89 4.90
CA ILE A 295 -43.44 -4.12 6.01
C ILE A 295 -44.72 -3.29 5.84
N THR A 296 -44.59 -2.04 5.40
CA THR A 296 -45.74 -1.15 5.17
C THR A 296 -46.69 -1.75 4.13
N ILE A 297 -46.16 -2.31 3.04
CA ILE A 297 -46.97 -2.98 2.01
C ILE A 297 -47.56 -4.31 2.51
N LEU A 298 -46.79 -5.10 3.26
CA LEU A 298 -47.24 -6.40 3.77
C LEU A 298 -48.36 -6.28 4.81
N LYS A 299 -48.26 -5.30 5.71
CA LYS A 299 -49.24 -5.08 6.79
C LYS A 299 -50.43 -4.24 6.35
N ALA A 300 -50.31 -3.45 5.29
CA ALA A 300 -51.36 -2.57 4.75
C ALA A 300 -52.14 -1.84 5.86
N THR A 301 -53.41 -2.19 6.09
CA THR A 301 -54.29 -1.55 7.09
C THR A 301 -53.88 -1.80 8.55
N ASN A 302 -53.10 -2.85 8.83
CA ASN A 302 -52.62 -3.18 10.17
C ASN A 302 -51.32 -2.45 10.55
N PHE A 303 -50.83 -1.53 9.71
CA PHE A 303 -49.60 -0.80 9.98
C PHE A 303 -49.80 0.33 11.01
N GLN A 304 -49.08 0.24 12.14
CA GLN A 304 -49.15 1.24 13.22
C GLN A 304 -47.96 2.21 13.17
N LYS A 305 -48.22 3.44 12.71
CA LYS A 305 -47.20 4.51 12.56
C LYS A 305 -46.43 4.82 13.85
N LYS A 306 -47.12 4.96 15.00
CA LYS A 306 -46.50 5.32 16.29
C LYS A 306 -45.51 4.26 16.78
N LYS A 307 -45.86 2.98 16.61
CA LYS A 307 -45.00 1.84 16.98
C LYS A 307 -43.77 1.77 16.07
N SER A 308 -43.97 1.97 14.76
CA SER A 308 -42.87 2.09 13.77
C SER A 308 -41.88 3.19 14.15
N LYS A 309 -42.36 4.40 14.48
CA LYS A 309 -41.51 5.53 14.88
C LYS A 309 -40.68 5.24 16.15
N GLN A 310 -41.27 4.62 17.16
CA GLN A 310 -40.57 4.25 18.39
C GLN A 310 -39.51 3.18 18.13
N MET A 311 -39.85 2.16 17.34
CA MET A 311 -38.91 1.10 16.95
C MET A 311 -37.74 1.66 16.15
N ALA A 312 -37.99 2.60 15.23
CA ALA A 312 -36.95 3.22 14.43
C ALA A 312 -35.91 3.95 15.28
N LYS A 313 -36.34 4.73 16.28
CA LYS A 313 -35.41 5.39 17.22
C LYS A 313 -34.52 4.39 17.96
N LEU A 314 -35.11 3.28 18.42
CA LEU A 314 -34.37 2.23 19.13
C LEU A 314 -33.37 1.53 18.19
N ILE A 315 -33.79 1.17 16.98
CA ILE A 315 -32.94 0.51 15.98
C ILE A 315 -31.75 1.38 15.59
N ILE A 316 -31.94 2.69 15.39
CA ILE A 316 -30.84 3.62 15.07
C ILE A 316 -29.75 3.59 16.16
N ILE A 317 -30.15 3.61 17.43
CA ILE A 317 -29.21 3.57 18.57
C ILE A 317 -28.49 2.21 18.63
N ILE A 318 -29.23 1.11 18.47
CA ILE A 318 -28.65 -0.25 18.47
C ILE A 318 -27.66 -0.43 17.32
N LEU A 319 -28.00 0.04 16.11
CA LEU A 319 -27.13 -0.03 14.94
C LEU A 319 -25.84 0.76 15.16
N LEU A 320 -25.93 1.96 15.74
CA LEU A 320 -24.75 2.76 16.04
C LEU A 320 -23.80 2.03 17.00
N ILE A 321 -24.32 1.44 18.08
CA ILE A 321 -23.53 0.65 19.04
C ILE A 321 -22.91 -0.57 18.36
N PHE A 322 -23.69 -1.29 17.55
CA PHE A 322 -23.22 -2.46 16.81
C PHE A 322 -22.05 -2.11 15.88
N ILE A 323 -22.19 -1.04 15.07
CA ILE A 323 -21.15 -0.61 14.13
C ILE A 323 -19.88 -0.13 14.86
N ILE A 324 -20.02 0.61 15.96
CA ILE A 324 -18.87 1.03 16.77
C ILE A 324 -18.15 -0.21 17.30
N SER A 325 -18.89 -1.18 17.85
CA SER A 325 -18.31 -2.42 18.38
C SER A 325 -17.57 -3.24 17.32
N THR A 326 -18.10 -3.33 16.09
CA THR A 326 -17.44 -4.07 15.01
C THR A 326 -16.26 -3.33 14.40
N CYS A 327 -16.12 -2.01 14.62
CA CYS A 327 -15.03 -1.21 14.04
C CYS A 327 -13.95 -0.79 15.06
N ILE A 328 -14.15 -1.03 16.36
CA ILE A 328 -13.28 -0.50 17.44
C ILE A 328 -11.82 -0.98 17.38
N TYR A 329 -11.57 -2.13 16.75
CA TYR A 329 -10.19 -2.62 16.59
C TYR A 329 -9.37 -1.74 15.63
N ASP A 330 -10.00 -1.06 14.67
CA ASP A 330 -9.27 -0.28 13.65
C ASP A 330 -8.36 0.79 14.25
N PRO A 331 -8.83 1.71 15.14
CA PRO A 331 -7.96 2.71 15.75
C PRO A 331 -6.83 2.09 16.58
N ILE A 332 -7.05 0.95 17.23
CA ILE A 332 -6.06 0.32 18.12
C ILE A 332 -4.79 -0.11 17.35
N TYR A 333 -4.96 -0.56 16.10
CA TYR A 333 -3.86 -1.07 15.28
C TYR A 333 -3.33 -0.03 14.28
N ARG A 334 -3.76 1.22 14.38
CA ARG A 334 -3.25 2.32 13.57
C ARG A 334 -2.05 2.98 14.22
N ARG A 335 -1.00 3.19 13.43
CA ARG A 335 0.22 3.83 13.88
C ARG A 335 0.79 4.76 12.81
N LEU A 336 1.60 5.72 13.27
CA LEU A 336 2.41 6.52 12.38
C LEU A 336 3.71 5.80 12.07
N ILE A 337 4.10 5.83 10.80
CA ILE A 337 5.40 5.35 10.33
C ILE A 337 6.13 6.50 9.65
N ASP A 338 7.37 6.67 10.03
CA ASP A 338 8.31 7.57 9.38
C ASP A 338 9.00 6.79 8.24
N ASP A 339 8.92 7.36 7.04
CA ASP A 339 9.58 6.89 5.81
C ASP A 339 10.77 7.83 5.59
N GLU A 340 11.93 7.41 6.11
CA GLU A 340 13.19 8.12 6.04
C GLU A 340 13.94 7.69 4.78
N ASN A 341 13.54 8.22 3.63
CA ASN A 341 14.37 8.18 2.43
C ASN A 341 15.31 9.39 2.42
N GLU A 342 16.53 9.23 1.88
CA GLU A 342 17.60 10.25 1.89
C GLU A 342 17.15 11.64 1.42
N ASP A 343 16.16 11.71 0.52
CA ASP A 343 15.66 12.97 -0.05
C ASP A 343 14.31 13.41 0.54
N GLU A 344 13.55 12.51 1.18
CA GLU A 344 12.15 12.78 1.54
C GLU A 344 11.70 12.08 2.83
N ASN A 345 11.77 12.79 3.96
CA ASN A 345 11.11 12.36 5.20
C ASN A 345 9.59 12.50 5.09
N ARG A 346 8.86 11.39 4.99
CA ARG A 346 7.39 11.37 4.95
C ARG A 346 6.82 10.65 6.18
N ILE A 347 5.67 11.10 6.66
CA ILE A 347 4.95 10.47 7.77
C ILE A 347 3.66 9.86 7.21
N TRP A 348 3.46 8.57 7.47
CA TRP A 348 2.31 7.80 7.01
C TRP A 348 1.46 7.32 8.17
N CYS A 349 0.14 7.37 8.01
CA CYS A 349 -0.78 6.64 8.87
C CYS A 349 -1.06 5.28 8.23
N ILE A 350 -0.67 4.20 8.91
CA ILE A 350 -0.93 2.84 8.41
C ILE A 350 -1.70 2.01 9.45
N ALA A 351 -2.48 1.04 8.97
CA ALA A 351 -3.09 0.02 9.79
C ALA A 351 -2.20 -1.23 9.77
N SER A 352 -1.62 -1.58 10.92
CA SER A 352 -0.70 -2.70 11.08
C SER A 352 -1.43 -3.89 11.72
N TYR A 353 -2.20 -4.62 10.93
CA TYR A 353 -2.93 -5.80 11.40
C TYR A 353 -2.06 -7.06 11.41
N THR A 354 -2.32 -7.96 12.37
CA THR A 354 -1.85 -9.34 12.26
C THR A 354 -2.62 -10.08 11.16
N SER A 355 -2.10 -11.20 10.66
CA SER A 355 -2.72 -11.99 9.60
C SER A 355 -4.17 -12.40 9.91
N ASP A 356 -4.46 -12.79 11.15
CA ASP A 356 -5.80 -13.16 11.59
C ASP A 356 -6.73 -11.94 11.67
N LEU A 357 -6.22 -10.81 12.15
CA LEU A 357 -6.99 -9.58 12.22
C LEU A 357 -7.27 -9.00 10.83
N GLN A 358 -6.39 -9.20 9.86
CA GLN A 358 -6.62 -8.82 8.46
C GLN A 358 -7.77 -9.63 7.83
N LYS A 359 -7.85 -10.94 8.12
CA LYS A 359 -8.99 -11.79 7.71
C LYS A 359 -10.28 -11.30 8.38
N PHE A 360 -10.23 -11.01 9.67
CA PHE A 360 -11.38 -10.47 10.41
C PHE A 360 -11.84 -9.12 9.84
N ASN A 361 -10.92 -8.19 9.57
CA ASN A 361 -11.22 -6.90 8.95
C ASN A 361 -11.89 -7.08 7.58
N SER A 362 -11.37 -7.98 6.75
CA SER A 362 -11.95 -8.31 5.45
C SER A 362 -13.37 -8.87 5.61
N PHE A 363 -13.58 -9.81 6.53
CA PHE A 363 -14.90 -10.37 6.83
C PHE A 363 -15.90 -9.30 7.28
N ILE A 364 -15.51 -8.42 8.22
CA ILE A 364 -16.36 -7.34 8.72
C ILE A 364 -16.73 -6.38 7.59
N HIS A 365 -15.80 -6.00 6.73
CA HIS A 365 -16.09 -5.18 5.56
C HIS A 365 -17.09 -5.85 4.62
N THR A 366 -16.87 -7.13 4.30
CA THR A 366 -17.80 -7.89 3.46
C THR A 366 -19.18 -8.01 4.11
N PHE A 367 -19.25 -8.22 5.42
CA PHE A 367 -20.49 -8.31 6.18
C PHE A 367 -21.30 -7.02 6.12
N HIS A 368 -20.66 -5.88 6.44
CA HIS A 368 -21.34 -4.57 6.44
C HIS A 368 -21.77 -4.13 5.04
N PHE A 369 -21.09 -4.60 3.98
CA PHE A 369 -21.50 -4.33 2.62
C PHE A 369 -22.61 -5.28 2.11
N LEU A 370 -22.40 -6.60 2.24
CA LEU A 370 -23.23 -7.61 1.59
C LEU A 370 -24.61 -7.75 2.25
N ILE A 371 -24.69 -7.63 3.57
CA ILE A 371 -25.98 -7.82 4.27
C ILE A 371 -26.96 -6.69 3.96
N PRO A 372 -26.61 -5.40 4.09
CA PRO A 372 -27.49 -4.33 3.64
C PRO A 372 -27.87 -4.45 2.17
N LEU A 373 -26.94 -4.86 1.30
CA LEU A 373 -27.21 -5.05 -0.12
C LEU A 373 -28.25 -6.14 -0.37
N THR A 374 -28.09 -7.31 0.25
CA THR A 374 -29.04 -8.42 0.13
C THR A 374 -30.42 -8.07 0.69
N ILE A 375 -30.49 -7.36 1.81
CA ILE A 375 -31.75 -6.85 2.37
C ILE A 375 -32.45 -5.92 1.38
N ASN A 376 -31.72 -4.99 0.77
CA ASN A 376 -32.28 -4.07 -0.23
C ASN A 376 -32.83 -4.83 -1.44
N LEU A 377 -32.08 -5.79 -1.99
CA LEU A 377 -32.51 -6.59 -3.13
C LEU A 377 -33.77 -7.41 -2.83
N VAL A 378 -33.78 -8.13 -1.70
CA VAL A 378 -34.95 -8.92 -1.28
C VAL A 378 -36.17 -8.04 -1.06
N SER A 379 -35.98 -6.86 -0.43
CA SER A 379 -37.07 -5.91 -0.19
C SER A 379 -37.68 -5.41 -1.51
N VAL A 380 -36.85 -5.08 -2.50
CA VAL A 380 -37.33 -4.67 -3.83
C VAL A 380 -38.12 -5.78 -4.51
N VAL A 381 -37.66 -7.02 -4.46
CA VAL A 381 -38.38 -8.18 -5.02
C VAL A 381 -39.75 -8.34 -4.35
N ILE A 382 -39.82 -8.25 -3.02
CA ILE A 382 -41.09 -8.31 -2.28
C ILE A 382 -42.03 -7.19 -2.73
N LEU A 383 -41.54 -5.95 -2.84
CA LEU A 383 -42.34 -4.80 -3.27
C LEU A 383 -42.95 -5.01 -4.67
N ILE A 384 -42.18 -5.54 -5.61
CA ILE A 384 -42.63 -5.79 -6.98
C ILE A 384 -43.72 -6.88 -6.99
N LEU A 385 -43.46 -8.03 -6.36
CA LEU A 385 -44.39 -9.17 -6.33
C LEU A 385 -45.74 -8.84 -5.66
N LYS A 386 -45.72 -8.01 -4.62
CA LYS A 386 -46.94 -7.61 -3.89
C LYS A 386 -47.70 -6.47 -4.57
N LYS A 387 -47.06 -5.70 -5.47
CA LYS A 387 -47.70 -4.63 -6.24
C LYS A 387 -48.26 -5.14 -7.57
N SER A 388 -47.69 -6.21 -8.13
CA SER A 388 -48.19 -6.87 -9.34
C SER A 388 -49.40 -7.77 -9.12
N ARG A 389 -49.82 -7.98 -7.87
CA ARG A 389 -50.91 -8.86 -7.44
C ARG A 389 -51.93 -8.06 -6.67
#